data_AF-A0A923B559-F1
#
_entry.id   AF-A0A923B559-F1
#
_cell.length_a   1.000
_cell.length_b   1.000
_cell.length_c   1.000
_cell.angle_alpha   90.00
_cell.angle_beta   90.00
_cell.angle_gamma   90.00
#
_symmetry.space_group_name_H-M   'P 1'
#
loop_
_entity.id
_entity.type
_entity.pdbx_description
1 polymer ?
#
loop_
_entity_poly.entity_id
_entity_poly.type
_entity_poly.pdbx_seq_one_letter_code
_entity_poly.pdbx_strand_id
1 'polypeptide(L)'
;MAFAFEKLLVYQRSIDFADQICTKTEVFPRGYGFLCDQLNRAALSIAANIAEGNGRFTKPDRKNFFGIARGSIQECVPLLELALRRKLLTPPDHDALKAQLEEIARMLSGLIAGLDRRESP
;
A
#
# COMPACT_ATOMS: atom_id res chain seq x y z
N MET A 1 -18.31 9.09 -15.81
CA MET A 1 -17.18 8.19 -16.13
C MET A 1 -16.77 7.50 -14.83
N ALA A 2 -16.69 6.17 -14.84
CA ALA A 2 -16.30 5.37 -13.66
C ALA A 2 -14.92 5.78 -13.12
N PHE A 3 -14.68 5.48 -11.85
CA PHE A 3 -13.50 5.84 -11.09
C PHE A 3 -12.18 5.49 -11.81
N ALA A 4 -11.52 6.48 -12.43
CA ALA A 4 -10.38 6.25 -13.33
C ALA A 4 -9.18 5.55 -12.67
N PHE A 5 -9.06 5.65 -11.34
CA PHE A 5 -8.00 4.99 -10.58
C PHE A 5 -8.11 3.45 -10.61
N GLU A 6 -9.30 2.90 -10.82
CA GLU A 6 -9.53 1.44 -10.86
C GLU A 6 -8.74 0.77 -12.00
N LYS A 7 -8.36 1.53 -13.03
CA LYS A 7 -7.53 1.05 -14.14
C LYS A 7 -6.03 1.06 -13.84
N LEU A 8 -5.60 1.69 -12.74
CA LEU A 8 -4.19 1.71 -12.36
C LEU A 8 -3.81 0.34 -11.79
N LEU A 9 -2.87 -0.35 -12.43
CA LEU A 9 -2.38 -1.64 -11.92
C LEU A 9 -1.83 -1.51 -10.48
N VAL A 10 -1.21 -0.37 -10.14
CA VAL A 10 -0.70 -0.13 -8.78
C VAL A 10 -1.82 -0.03 -7.76
N TYR A 11 -2.99 0.48 -8.13
CA TYR A 11 -4.18 0.48 -7.28
C TYR A 11 -4.69 -0.94 -7.06
N GLN A 12 -4.83 -1.73 -8.14
CA GLN A 12 -5.27 -3.13 -8.07
C GLN A 12 -4.36 -3.96 -7.15
N ARG A 13 -3.03 -3.85 -7.33
CA ARG A 13 -2.07 -4.51 -6.45
C ARG A 13 -2.18 -4.04 -4.99
N SER A 14 -2.45 -2.77 -4.77
CA SER A 14 -2.55 -2.20 -3.42
C SER A 14 -3.83 -2.65 -2.70
N ILE A 15 -4.96 -2.79 -3.41
CA ILE A 15 -6.19 -3.29 -2.81
C ILE A 15 -6.12 -4.81 -2.58
N ASP A 16 -5.49 -5.57 -3.49
CA ASP A 16 -5.21 -7.00 -3.29
C ASP A 16 -4.33 -7.22 -2.04
N PHE A 17 -3.28 -6.40 -1.87
CA PHE A 17 -2.43 -6.44 -0.68
C PHE A 17 -3.24 -6.13 0.59
N ALA A 18 -4.10 -5.11 0.57
CA ALA A 18 -4.94 -4.76 1.72
C ALA A 18 -5.90 -5.90 2.11
N ASP A 19 -6.55 -6.54 1.13
CA ASP A 19 -7.42 -7.70 1.36
C ASP A 19 -6.66 -8.89 1.95
N GLN A 20 -5.45 -9.14 1.47
CA GLN A 20 -4.58 -10.18 2.03
C GLN A 20 -4.19 -9.88 3.48
N ILE A 21 -3.89 -8.63 3.82
CA ILE A 21 -3.59 -8.21 5.20
C ILE A 21 -4.82 -8.36 6.12
N CYS A 22 -6.01 -7.97 5.66
CA CYS A 22 -7.25 -8.21 6.39
C CYS A 22 -7.41 -9.71 6.71
N THR A 23 -7.33 -10.56 5.69
CA THR A 23 -7.44 -12.02 5.85
C THR A 23 -6.38 -12.59 6.80
N LYS A 24 -5.11 -12.17 6.70
CA LYS A 24 -4.03 -12.66 7.57
C LYS A 24 -4.21 -12.20 9.01
N THR A 25 -4.72 -11.00 9.24
CA THR A 25 -4.88 -10.44 10.60
C THR A 25 -6.12 -10.96 11.33
N GLU A 26 -7.11 -11.50 10.61
CA GLU A 26 -8.30 -12.15 11.21
C GLU A 26 -7.94 -13.35 12.10
N VAL A 27 -6.89 -14.09 11.74
CA VAL A 27 -6.46 -15.29 12.48
C VAL A 27 -5.46 -14.99 13.59
N PHE A 28 -5.11 -13.71 13.82
CA PHE A 28 -4.20 -13.37 14.91
C PHE A 28 -4.88 -13.63 16.26
N PRO A 29 -4.16 -14.21 17.25
CA PRO A 29 -4.74 -14.53 18.53
C PRO A 29 -5.05 -13.26 19.33
N ARG A 30 -5.91 -13.40 20.34
CA ARG A 30 -6.26 -12.31 21.26
C ARG A 30 -4.99 -11.71 21.88
N GLY A 31 -4.93 -10.37 21.93
CA GLY A 31 -3.79 -9.60 22.46
C GLY A 31 -3.01 -8.83 21.39
N TYR A 32 -3.24 -9.09 20.11
CA TYR A 32 -2.57 -8.41 18.99
C TYR A 32 -3.44 -7.39 18.24
N GLY A 33 -4.58 -6.98 18.81
CA GLY A 33 -5.49 -6.04 18.15
C GLY A 33 -4.84 -4.72 17.73
N PHE A 34 -3.85 -4.24 18.50
CA PHE A 34 -3.06 -3.07 18.13
C PHE A 34 -2.28 -3.27 16.82
N LEU A 35 -1.72 -4.46 16.60
CA LEU A 35 -0.94 -4.77 15.41
C LEU A 35 -1.87 -5.00 14.21
N CYS A 36 -3.00 -5.67 14.41
CA CYS A 36 -4.03 -5.81 13.38
C CYS A 36 -4.54 -4.43 12.91
N ASP A 37 -4.88 -3.53 13.85
CA ASP A 37 -5.35 -2.17 13.50
C ASP A 37 -4.30 -1.40 12.69
N GLN A 38 -3.06 -1.36 13.17
CA GLN A 38 -1.99 -0.64 12.48
C GLN A 38 -1.69 -1.22 11.09
N LEU A 39 -1.63 -2.54 10.95
CA LEU A 39 -1.41 -3.20 9.65
C LEU A 39 -2.55 -2.93 8.66
N ASN A 40 -3.80 -3.14 9.08
CA ASN A 40 -4.96 -2.94 8.22
C ASN A 40 -5.09 -1.48 7.78
N ARG A 41 -4.87 -0.53 8.70
CA ARG A 41 -4.92 0.90 8.38
C ARG A 41 -3.81 1.31 7.42
N ALA A 42 -2.57 0.89 7.66
CA ALA A 42 -1.46 1.18 6.77
C ALA A 42 -1.70 0.57 5.39
N ALA A 43 -2.10 -0.70 5.30
CA ALA A 43 -2.35 -1.38 4.03
C ALA A 43 -3.48 -0.72 3.22
N LEU A 44 -4.61 -0.43 3.86
CA LEU A 44 -5.75 0.25 3.21
C LEU A 44 -5.38 1.68 2.77
N SER A 45 -4.58 2.38 3.58
CA SER A 45 -4.11 3.75 3.27
C SER A 45 -3.35 3.82 1.95
N ILE A 46 -2.62 2.77 1.55
CA ILE A 46 -1.91 2.72 0.26
C ILE A 46 -2.91 2.87 -0.89
N ALA A 47 -3.94 2.02 -0.93
CA ALA A 47 -4.95 2.04 -2.00
C ALA A 47 -5.80 3.32 -1.96
N ALA A 48 -6.19 3.78 -0.76
CA ALA A 48 -6.97 4.99 -0.57
C ALA A 48 -6.24 6.23 -1.10
N ASN A 49 -4.95 6.39 -0.76
CA ASN A 49 -4.15 7.52 -1.22
C ASN A 49 -3.83 7.46 -2.71
N ILE A 50 -3.73 6.27 -3.32
CA ILE A 50 -3.62 6.14 -4.78
C ILE A 50 -4.90 6.63 -5.47
N ALA A 51 -6.06 6.19 -4.98
CA ALA A 51 -7.36 6.59 -5.52
C ALA A 51 -7.57 8.10 -5.40
N GLU A 52 -7.33 8.66 -4.21
CA GLU A 52 -7.47 10.09 -3.93
C GLU A 52 -6.47 10.92 -4.73
N GLY A 53 -5.20 10.50 -4.76
CA GLY A 53 -4.15 11.14 -5.54
C GLY A 53 -4.51 11.20 -7.02
N ASN A 54 -4.96 10.10 -7.63
CA ASN A 54 -5.35 10.08 -9.04
C ASN A 54 -6.52 11.03 -9.37
N GLY A 55 -7.38 11.34 -8.40
CA GLY A 55 -8.47 12.30 -8.52
C GLY A 55 -8.03 13.77 -8.46
N ARG A 56 -6.80 14.08 -8.05
CA ARG A 56 -6.32 15.47 -7.92
C ARG A 56 -6.06 16.13 -9.28
N PHE A 57 -6.27 17.45 -9.34
CA PHE A 57 -6.12 18.23 -10.57
C PHE A 57 -4.66 18.57 -10.88
N THR A 58 -3.89 18.94 -9.86
CA THR A 58 -2.52 19.43 -10.05
C THR A 58 -1.49 18.31 -9.85
N LYS A 59 -0.36 18.38 -10.57
CA LYS A 59 0.74 17.43 -10.38
C LYS A 59 1.30 17.43 -8.95
N PRO A 60 1.52 18.59 -8.29
CA PRO A 60 2.00 18.62 -6.90
C PRO A 60 1.05 17.89 -5.95
N ASP A 61 -0.27 18.11 -6.07
CA ASP A 61 -1.23 17.43 -5.19
C ASP A 61 -1.21 15.92 -5.42
N ARG A 62 -1.21 15.46 -6.68
CA ARG A 62 -1.07 14.02 -7.01
C ARG A 62 0.15 13.41 -6.35
N LYS A 63 1.31 14.08 -6.46
CA LYS A 63 2.56 13.63 -5.86
C LYS A 63 2.50 13.56 -4.34
N ASN A 64 1.84 14.51 -3.68
CA ASN A 64 1.68 14.48 -2.23
C ASN A 64 0.94 13.22 -1.79
N PHE A 65 -0.20 12.91 -2.41
CA PHE A 65 -0.95 11.68 -2.11
C PHE A 65 -0.17 10.40 -2.43
N PHE A 66 0.53 10.35 -3.56
CA PHE A 66 1.38 9.19 -3.88
C PHE A 66 2.58 9.07 -2.92
N GLY A 67 3.07 10.19 -2.38
CA GLY A 67 4.05 10.23 -1.31
C GLY A 67 3.51 9.64 0.00
N ILE A 68 2.26 9.97 0.37
CA ILE A 68 1.59 9.38 1.53
C ILE A 68 1.41 7.87 1.33
N ALA A 69 0.97 7.42 0.15
CA ALA A 69 0.87 5.99 -0.16
C ALA A 69 2.22 5.27 0.02
N ARG A 70 3.33 5.90 -0.40
CA ARG A 70 4.68 5.37 -0.14
C ARG A 70 5.04 5.37 1.35
N GLY A 71 4.61 6.37 2.11
CA GLY A 71 4.75 6.40 3.56
C GLY A 71 4.07 5.19 4.22
N SER A 72 2.83 4.90 3.84
CA SER A 72 2.09 3.74 4.36
C SER A 72 2.74 2.40 3.99
N ILE A 73 3.38 2.27 2.81
CA ILE A 73 4.22 1.11 2.49
C ILE A 73 5.36 0.95 3.51
N GLN A 74 6.05 2.05 3.83
CA GLN A 74 7.15 2.04 4.81
C GLN A 74 6.65 1.71 6.23
N GLU A 75 5.41 2.05 6.57
CA GLU A 75 4.78 1.66 7.84
C GLU A 75 4.46 0.16 7.89
N CYS A 76 4.01 -0.44 6.78
CA CYS A 76 3.71 -1.88 6.73
C CYS A 76 4.95 -2.74 7.02
N VAL A 77 6.14 -2.37 6.53
CA VAL A 77 7.37 -3.17 6.65
C VAL A 77 7.73 -3.54 8.12
N PRO A 78 7.90 -2.59 9.06
CA PRO A 78 8.20 -2.91 10.45
C PRO A 78 7.05 -3.64 11.16
N LEU A 79 5.80 -3.40 10.76
CA LEU A 79 4.65 -4.11 11.32
C LEU A 79 4.63 -5.58 10.90
N LEU A 80 4.96 -5.88 9.63
CA LEU A 80 5.12 -7.25 9.13
C LEU A 80 6.30 -7.96 9.83
N GLU A 81 7.42 -7.27 10.02
CA GLU A 81 8.57 -7.79 10.76
C GLU A 81 8.20 -8.12 12.21
N LEU A 82 7.42 -7.26 12.88
CA LEU A 82 6.92 -7.52 14.22
C LEU A 82 5.98 -8.73 14.23
N ALA A 83 5.09 -8.86 13.25
CA ALA A 83 4.21 -10.01 13.12
C ALA A 83 5.00 -11.32 12.95
N LEU A 84 6.06 -11.33 12.13
CA LEU A 84 6.97 -12.46 11.97
C LEU A 84 7.66 -12.83 13.30
N ARG A 85 8.25 -11.85 14.00
CA ARG A 85 8.92 -12.08 15.30
C ARG A 85 8.00 -12.63 16.37
N ARG A 86 6.72 -12.24 16.32
CA ARG A 86 5.67 -12.75 17.20
C ARG A 86 5.08 -14.09 16.73
N LYS A 87 5.61 -14.67 15.64
CA LYS A 87 5.16 -15.92 15.03
C LYS A 87 3.70 -15.87 14.58
N LEU A 88 3.23 -14.67 14.21
CA LEU A 88 1.89 -14.43 13.66
C LEU A 88 1.86 -14.62 12.14
N LEU A 89 3.02 -14.49 11.51
CA LEU A 89 3.25 -14.84 10.11
C LEU A 89 4.35 -15.89 10.02
N THR A 90 4.25 -16.73 9.00
CA THR A 90 5.34 -17.63 8.62
C THR A 90 6.42 -16.83 7.84
N PRO A 91 7.69 -17.27 7.81
CA PRO A 91 8.71 -16.63 6.98
C PRO A 91 8.31 -16.53 5.50
N PRO A 92 7.73 -17.58 4.85
CA PRO A 92 7.24 -17.47 3.48
C PRO A 92 6.13 -16.42 3.30
N ASP A 93 5.19 -16.33 4.24
CA ASP A 93 4.13 -15.30 4.19
C ASP A 93 4.72 -13.90 4.31
N HIS A 94 5.64 -13.71 5.24
CA HIS A 94 6.33 -12.44 5.44
C HIS A 94 7.08 -12.00 4.18
N ASP A 95 7.87 -12.91 3.59
CA ASP A 95 8.69 -12.60 2.42
C ASP A 95 7.81 -12.31 1.20
N ALA A 96 6.71 -13.03 1.03
CA ALA A 96 5.73 -12.77 -0.03
C ALA A 96 5.07 -11.39 0.14
N LEU A 97 4.61 -11.03 1.35
CA LEU A 97 4.00 -9.73 1.63
C LEU A 97 4.99 -8.58 1.43
N LYS A 98 6.24 -8.76 1.86
CA LYS A 98 7.30 -7.77 1.66
C LYS A 98 7.63 -7.58 0.18
N ALA A 99 7.71 -8.66 -0.59
CA ALA A 99 7.94 -8.59 -2.04
C ALA A 99 6.82 -7.83 -2.76
N GLN A 100 5.56 -8.00 -2.34
CA GLN A 100 4.44 -7.22 -2.87
C GLN A 100 4.57 -5.73 -2.56
N LEU A 101 4.94 -5.38 -1.32
CA LEU A 101 5.20 -3.98 -0.94
C LEU A 101 6.33 -3.36 -1.80
N GLU A 102 7.39 -4.11 -2.07
CA GLU A 102 8.49 -3.66 -2.95
C GLU A 102 8.04 -3.48 -4.41
N GLU A 103 7.17 -4.35 -4.92
CA GLU A 103 6.52 -4.18 -6.23
C GLU A 103 5.70 -2.89 -6.27
N ILE A 104 4.79 -2.70 -5.31
CA ILE A 104 3.92 -1.52 -5.25
C ILE A 104 4.77 -0.24 -5.12
N ALA A 105 5.83 -0.25 -4.32
CA ALA A 105 6.74 0.89 -4.17
C ALA A 105 7.44 1.27 -5.48
N ARG A 106 7.88 0.28 -6.27
CA ARG A 106 8.46 0.52 -7.60
C ARG A 106 7.43 1.08 -8.57
N MET A 107 6.21 0.55 -8.55
CA MET A 107 5.12 1.04 -9.41
C MET A 107 4.74 2.48 -9.07
N LEU A 108 4.63 2.83 -7.79
CA LEU A 108 4.39 4.21 -7.32
C LEU A 108 5.52 5.14 -7.73
N SER A 109 6.78 4.71 -7.61
CA SER A 109 7.93 5.48 -8.06
C SER A 109 7.86 5.77 -9.57
N GLY A 110 7.50 4.77 -10.37
CA GLY A 110 7.28 4.92 -11.80
C GLY A 110 6.12 5.86 -12.14
N LEU A 111 5.02 5.78 -11.39
CA LEU A 111 3.86 6.66 -11.55
C LEU A 111 4.20 8.12 -11.24
N ILE A 112 4.89 8.37 -10.13
CA ILE A 112 5.36 9.71 -9.73
C ILE A 112 6.31 10.29 -10.79
N ALA A 113 7.32 9.53 -11.22
CA ALA A 113 8.26 9.96 -12.25
C ALA A 113 7.55 10.21 -13.60
N GLY A 114 6.49 9.44 -13.89
CA GLY A 114 5.65 9.64 -15.06
C GLY A 114 4.88 10.96 -15.06
N LEU A 115 4.54 11.51 -13.89
CA LEU A 115 3.90 12.84 -13.79
C LEU A 115 4.85 13.96 -14.21
N ASP A 116 6.14 13.81 -13.94
CA ASP A 116 7.18 14.79 -14.32
C ASP A 116 7.48 14.76 -15.81
N ARG A 117 7.57 13.55 -16.38
CA ARG A 117 7.81 13.36 -17.82
C ARG A 117 6.66 13.77 -18.72
N ARG A 118 5.43 13.91 -18.18
CA ARG A 118 4.30 14.52 -18.91
C ARG A 118 4.47 16.04 -18.94
N GLU A 119 5.58 16.51 -19.49
CA GLU A 119 5.54 17.77 -20.20
C GLU A 119 4.81 17.49 -21.52
N SER A 120 3.77 18.25 -21.78
CA SER A 120 3.25 18.43 -23.13
C SER A 120 3.22 19.95 -23.34
N PRO A 121 3.48 20.38 -24.57
CA PRO A 121 4.25 21.57 -24.94
C PRO A 121 3.72 22.91 -24.43
#